data_AF-A0A1C3KQG3-F1
#
_entry.id   AF-A0A1C3KQG3-F1
#
_cell.length_a   1.000
_cell.length_b   1.000
_cell.length_c   1.000
_cell.angle_alpha   90.00
_cell.angle_beta   90.00
_cell.angle_gamma   90.00
#
_symmetry.space_group_name_H-M   'P 1'
#
loop_
_entity.id
_entity.type
_entity.pdbx_description
1 polymer ?
#
loop_
_entity_poly.entity_id
_entity_poly.type
_entity_poly.pdbx_seq_one_letter_code
_entity_poly.pdbx_strand_id
1 'polypeptide(L)'
;MNNFVRRGKLNVLGNNNFLISKKYVFVLANELRSGNIFLHNDKYCEVTEQRQIKQGRLATTNMISFIDLSTLKSASVKFACQAKVEKIEPVKVNVQIQYTDKQKNVVVCMDENYEDVEIPMSIFGIAEEYLEPGLQVSVFKHEDKIVKVNLPSSLLATLRKK
;
A
#
# COMPACT_ATOMS: atom_id res chain seq x y z
N MET A 1 -0.51 -38.09 31.15
CA MET A 1 -0.32 -37.21 29.98
C MET A 1 -1.38 -37.56 28.95
N ASN A 2 -2.43 -36.74 28.82
CA ASN A 2 -3.54 -37.00 27.91
C ASN A 2 -3.37 -36.21 26.60
N ASN A 3 -3.19 -36.93 25.51
CA ASN A 3 -3.40 -36.45 24.15
C ASN A 3 -4.89 -36.15 23.96
N PHE A 4 -5.23 -34.87 23.78
CA PHE A 4 -6.56 -34.47 23.33
C PHE A 4 -6.46 -33.85 21.93
N VAL A 5 -6.52 -34.72 20.93
CA VAL A 5 -6.91 -34.35 19.57
C VAL A 5 -8.43 -34.15 19.60
N ARG A 6 -8.91 -32.90 19.70
CA ARG A 6 -10.32 -32.59 19.42
C ARG A 6 -10.49 -32.28 17.94
N ARG A 7 -10.85 -33.32 17.19
CA ARG A 7 -11.51 -33.17 15.88
C ARG A 7 -12.88 -32.51 16.10
N GLY A 8 -12.97 -31.22 15.82
CA GLY A 8 -14.23 -30.49 15.71
C GLY A 8 -14.83 -30.70 14.32
N LYS A 9 -16.11 -31.10 14.29
CA LYS A 9 -16.92 -31.47 13.13
C LYS A 9 -16.99 -30.36 12.08
N LEU A 10 -16.90 -30.77 10.80
CA LEU A 10 -17.42 -30.01 9.66
C LEU A 10 -18.92 -29.78 9.84
N ASN A 11 -19.33 -28.52 9.83
CA ASN A 11 -20.67 -28.13 9.40
C ASN A 11 -20.50 -27.38 8.07
N VAL A 12 -20.90 -28.05 6.98
CA VAL A 12 -21.02 -27.45 5.65
C VAL A 12 -22.31 -26.62 5.66
N LEU A 13 -22.17 -25.31 5.80
CA LEU A 13 -23.22 -24.35 5.49
C LEU A 13 -22.63 -23.33 4.54
N GLY A 14 -23.15 -23.32 3.32
CA GLY A 14 -22.71 -22.44 2.25
C GLY A 14 -22.77 -21.00 2.68
N ASN A 15 -21.60 -20.38 2.75
CA ASN A 15 -21.38 -18.97 2.53
C ASN A 15 -19.99 -18.89 1.93
N ASN A 16 -19.89 -18.33 0.73
CA ASN A 16 -18.63 -18.05 0.05
C ASN A 16 -17.89 -16.93 0.78
N ASN A 17 -17.41 -17.22 2.00
CA ASN A 17 -16.38 -16.43 2.62
C ASN A 17 -15.07 -16.90 1.97
N PHE A 18 -14.73 -16.27 0.84
CA PHE A 18 -13.34 -16.16 0.44
C PHE A 18 -12.61 -15.57 1.65
N LEU A 19 -11.94 -16.43 2.42
CA LEU A 19 -10.98 -16.01 3.42
C LEU A 19 -9.83 -15.40 2.62
N ILE A 20 -9.97 -14.12 2.26
CA ILE A 20 -8.86 -13.32 1.77
C ILE A 20 -7.90 -13.28 2.94
N SER A 21 -6.92 -14.19 2.94
CA SER A 21 -5.81 -14.14 3.87
C SER A 21 -5.01 -12.90 3.50
N LYS A 22 -5.38 -11.73 4.03
CA LYS A 22 -4.65 -10.47 3.82
C LYS A 22 -3.17 -10.79 4.08
N LYS A 23 -2.33 -10.78 3.03
CA LYS A 23 -0.89 -11.09 3.14
C LYS A 23 -0.14 -9.93 3.79
N TYR A 24 -0.36 -9.71 5.08
CA TYR A 24 0.45 -8.80 5.89
C TYR A 24 1.33 -9.59 6.86
N VAL A 25 2.37 -8.92 7.35
CA VAL A 25 3.18 -9.38 8.47
C VAL A 25 3.00 -8.41 9.65
N PHE A 26 2.87 -8.96 10.85
CA PHE A 26 2.85 -8.13 12.05
C PHE A 26 4.28 -7.71 12.40
N VAL A 27 4.51 -6.39 12.46
CA VAL A 27 5.77 -5.78 12.89
C VAL A 27 5.49 -4.80 14.03
N LEU A 28 6.51 -4.42 14.78
CA LEU A 28 6.35 -3.34 15.76
C LEU A 28 6.25 -1.98 15.06
N ALA A 29 5.50 -1.05 15.62
CA ALA A 29 5.34 0.29 15.03
C ALA A 29 6.68 1.04 14.88
N ASN A 30 7.67 0.78 15.73
CA ASN A 30 9.02 1.35 15.60
C ASN A 30 9.89 0.68 14.53
N GLU A 31 9.46 -0.44 13.95
CA GLU A 31 10.17 -1.12 12.85
C GLU A 31 9.77 -0.56 11.48
N LEU A 32 8.65 0.18 11.41
CA LEU A 32 8.26 0.89 10.21
C LEU A 32 9.32 1.92 9.78
N ARG A 33 9.59 1.97 8.48
CA ARG A 33 10.51 2.89 7.81
C ARG A 33 9.78 3.65 6.71
N SER A 34 10.33 4.80 6.32
CA SER A 34 9.83 5.58 5.18
C SER A 34 9.71 4.68 3.94
N GLY A 35 8.59 4.78 3.23
CA GLY A 35 8.25 3.94 2.09
C GLY A 35 7.61 2.59 2.42
N ASN A 36 7.57 2.16 3.70
CA ASN A 36 6.78 0.99 4.06
C ASN A 36 5.28 1.29 3.92
N ILE A 37 4.54 0.30 3.44
CA ILE A 37 3.08 0.34 3.41
C ILE A 37 2.56 -0.47 4.60
N PHE A 38 1.62 0.08 5.34
CA PHE A 38 0.94 -0.61 6.45
C PHE A 38 -0.55 -0.33 6.42
N LEU A 39 -1.34 -1.18 7.07
CA LEU A 39 -2.77 -0.96 7.24
C LEU A 39 -3.04 -0.15 8.51
N HIS A 40 -3.84 0.91 8.35
CA HIS A 40 -4.38 1.69 9.46
C HIS A 40 -5.87 1.95 9.23
N ASN A 41 -6.72 1.45 10.12
CA ASN A 41 -8.19 1.53 9.99
C ASN A 41 -8.67 1.02 8.61
N ASP A 42 -8.18 -0.15 8.20
CA ASP A 42 -8.45 -0.78 6.89
C ASP A 42 -8.03 0.02 5.64
N LYS A 43 -7.18 1.04 5.82
CA LYS A 43 -6.61 1.81 4.70
C LYS A 43 -5.13 1.54 4.52
N TYR A 44 -4.69 1.51 3.26
CA TYR A 44 -3.27 1.46 2.92
C TYR A 44 -2.63 2.82 3.17
N CYS A 45 -1.60 2.82 4.00
CA CYS A 45 -0.87 4.01 4.38
C CYS A 45 0.61 3.81 4.09
N GLU A 46 1.20 4.75 3.36
CA GLU A 46 2.65 4.77 3.15
C GLU A 46 3.32 5.66 4.19
N VAL A 47 4.25 5.08 4.95
CA VAL A 47 5.02 5.80 5.97
C VAL A 47 5.90 6.85 5.30
N THR A 48 5.82 8.09 5.76
CA THR A 48 6.71 9.17 5.35
C THR A 48 7.83 9.38 6.37
N GLU A 49 7.50 9.36 7.65
CA GLU A 49 8.44 9.56 8.77
C GLU A 49 8.05 8.69 9.97
N GLN A 50 9.05 8.15 10.67
CA GLN A 50 8.90 7.52 11.98
C GLN A 50 9.72 8.30 13.01
N ARG A 51 9.10 8.65 14.14
CA ARG A 51 9.76 9.37 15.23
C ARG A 51 9.41 8.75 16.57
N GLN A 52 10.41 8.56 17.42
CA GLN A 52 10.19 8.20 18.82
C GLN A 52 10.02 9.45 19.68
N ILE A 53 8.92 9.54 20.42
CA ILE A 53 8.62 10.66 21.33
C ILE A 53 8.72 10.16 22.76
N LYS A 54 9.66 10.74 23.51
CA LYS A 54 9.80 10.53 24.96
C LYS A 54 8.87 11.49 25.69
N GLN A 55 8.03 10.97 26.58
CA GLN A 55 7.14 11.75 27.45
C GLN A 55 7.50 11.50 28.91
N GLY A 56 7.85 12.58 29.63
CA GLY A 56 7.96 12.59 31.10
C GLY A 56 8.69 11.38 31.70
N ARG A 57 8.10 10.77 32.73
CA ARG A 57 8.63 9.65 33.55
C ARG A 57 8.83 8.35 32.74
N LEU A 58 9.76 8.37 31.77
CA LEU A 58 10.18 7.22 30.95
C LEU A 58 9.13 6.66 29.97
N ALA A 59 7.95 7.26 29.85
CA ALA A 59 6.97 6.84 28.86
C ALA A 59 7.46 7.19 27.45
N THR A 60 7.35 6.26 26.51
CA THR A 60 7.81 6.46 25.14
C THR A 60 6.74 5.99 24.16
N THR A 61 6.55 6.77 23.08
CA THR A 61 5.58 6.48 22.01
C THR A 61 6.27 6.59 20.65
N ASN A 62 5.74 5.88 19.66
CA ASN A 62 6.18 5.98 18.28
C ASN A 62 5.15 6.79 17.50
N MET A 63 5.55 7.94 16.97
CA MET A 63 4.75 8.72 16.04
C MET A 63 5.09 8.30 14.61
N ILE A 64 4.07 7.92 13.86
CA ILE A 64 4.18 7.56 12.44
C ILE A 64 3.44 8.62 11.65
N SER A 65 4.16 9.34 10.80
CA SER A 65 3.59 10.19 9.77
C SER A 65 3.47 9.37 8.49
N PHE A 66 2.36 9.51 7.79
CA PHE A 66 2.05 8.70 6.61
C PHE A 66 1.17 9.45 5.61
N ILE A 67 1.07 8.91 4.39
CA ILE A 67 0.11 9.33 3.37
C ILE A 67 -0.93 8.20 3.20
N ASP A 68 -2.22 8.53 3.26
CA ASP A 68 -3.30 7.62 2.88
C ASP A 68 -3.28 7.46 1.35
N LEU A 69 -2.99 6.24 0.86
CA LEU A 69 -2.81 5.98 -0.57
C LEU A 69 -4.12 6.07 -1.39
N SER A 70 -5.28 6.07 -0.73
CA SER A 70 -6.58 6.26 -1.41
C SER A 70 -6.94 7.73 -1.62
N THR A 71 -6.49 8.62 -0.73
CA THR A 71 -6.83 10.05 -0.76
C THR A 71 -5.64 10.96 -1.04
N LEU A 72 -4.42 10.42 -1.03
CA LEU A 72 -3.15 11.12 -1.12
C LEU A 72 -2.95 12.20 -0.05
N LYS A 73 -3.67 12.12 1.07
CA LYS A 73 -3.59 13.07 2.19
C LYS A 73 -2.61 12.59 3.25
N SER A 74 -1.82 13.51 3.77
CA SER A 74 -0.91 13.28 4.89
C SER A 74 -1.66 13.24 6.23
N ALA A 75 -1.26 12.34 7.10
CA ALA A 75 -1.75 12.23 8.47
C ALA A 75 -0.65 11.71 9.40
N SER A 76 -0.94 11.65 10.70
CA SER A 76 -0.04 11.02 11.67
C SER A 76 -0.82 10.33 12.79
N VAL A 77 -0.21 9.29 13.36
CA VAL A 77 -0.77 8.50 14.46
C VAL A 77 0.32 8.16 15.48
N LYS A 78 -0.06 8.12 16.76
CA LYS A 78 0.84 7.70 17.85
C LYS A 78 0.51 6.28 18.25
N PHE A 79 1.54 5.46 18.35
CA PHE A 79 1.48 4.09 18.82
C PHE A 79 2.24 3.94 20.15
N ALA A 80 1.77 3.03 21.00
CA ALA A 80 2.54 2.57 22.15
C ALA A 80 3.83 1.88 21.68
N CYS A 81 4.86 1.83 22.53
CA CYS A 81 6.17 1.27 22.16
C CYS A 81 6.09 -0.15 21.60
N GLN A 82 5.26 -1.01 22.20
CA GLN A 82 5.09 -2.42 21.81
C GLN A 82 3.88 -2.67 20.91
N ALA A 83 3.27 -1.60 20.37
CA ALA A 83 2.16 -1.75 19.45
C ALA A 83 2.62 -2.47 18.18
N LYS A 84 1.87 -3.48 17.77
CA LYS A 84 2.04 -4.16 16.49
C LYS A 84 1.15 -3.52 15.43
N VAL A 85 1.64 -3.49 14.21
CA VAL A 85 0.96 -2.98 13.02
C VAL A 85 1.05 -4.01 11.91
N GLU A 86 0.05 -4.00 11.02
CA GLU A 86 -0.01 -4.87 9.84
C GLU A 86 0.79 -4.22 8.70
N LYS A 87 2.04 -4.65 8.52
CA LYS A 87 2.88 -4.19 7.40
C LYS A 87 2.57 -5.01 6.16
N ILE A 88 2.40 -4.33 5.04
CA ILE A 88 2.14 -4.91 3.73
C ILE A 88 3.45 -5.03 2.97
N GLU A 89 3.67 -6.19 2.35
CA GLU A 89 4.80 -6.44 1.45
C GLU A 89 4.25 -6.55 0.02
N PRO A 90 4.12 -5.41 -0.69
CA PRO A 90 3.57 -5.41 -2.05
C PRO A 90 4.58 -6.00 -3.05
N VAL A 91 4.05 -6.65 -4.08
CA VAL A 91 4.81 -7.07 -5.26
C VAL A 91 4.99 -5.86 -6.18
N LYS A 92 6.23 -5.57 -6.54
CA LYS A 92 6.57 -4.52 -7.51
C LYS A 92 6.59 -5.11 -8.92
N VAL A 93 5.88 -4.47 -9.84
CA VAL A 93 5.85 -4.79 -11.27
C VAL A 93 6.19 -3.53 -12.05
N ASN A 94 7.07 -3.61 -13.04
CA ASN A 94 7.31 -2.48 -13.95
C ASN A 94 6.36 -2.59 -15.13
N VAL A 95 5.77 -1.46 -15.52
CA VAL A 95 4.86 -1.39 -16.65
C VAL A 95 5.14 -0.14 -17.48
N GLN A 96 4.80 -0.20 -18.75
CA GLN A 96 4.89 0.91 -19.69
C GLN A 96 3.51 1.48 -19.97
N ILE A 97 3.33 2.79 -19.83
CA ILE A 97 2.08 3.46 -20.20
C ILE A 97 1.86 3.34 -21.71
N GLN A 98 0.68 2.87 -22.12
CA GLN A 98 0.27 2.86 -23.53
C GLN A 98 -0.57 4.09 -23.85
N TYR A 99 -1.66 4.30 -23.11
CA TYR A 99 -2.56 5.44 -23.28
C TYR A 99 -3.43 5.65 -22.03
N THR A 100 -4.10 6.79 -21.99
CA THR A 100 -5.06 7.14 -20.92
C THR A 100 -6.48 7.12 -21.47
N ASP A 101 -7.36 6.33 -20.87
CA ASP A 101 -8.79 6.30 -21.16
C ASP A 101 -9.54 7.16 -20.15
N LYS A 102 -9.82 8.41 -20.55
CA LYS A 102 -10.55 9.38 -19.72
C LYS A 102 -12.03 9.04 -19.54
N GLN A 103 -12.63 8.23 -20.41
CA GLN A 103 -14.03 7.83 -20.25
C GLN A 103 -14.18 6.81 -19.11
N LYS A 104 -13.21 5.90 -19.00
CA LYS A 104 -13.15 4.90 -17.94
C LYS A 104 -12.39 5.35 -16.68
N ASN A 105 -11.72 6.51 -16.73
CA ASN A 105 -10.82 6.99 -15.67
C ASN A 105 -9.69 6.01 -15.34
N VAL A 106 -9.10 5.40 -16.37
CA VAL A 106 -7.97 4.45 -16.23
C VAL A 106 -6.81 4.81 -17.15
N VAL A 107 -5.61 4.42 -16.73
CA VAL A 107 -4.39 4.42 -17.52
C VAL A 107 -4.10 2.98 -17.91
N VAL A 108 -4.01 2.72 -19.22
CA VAL A 108 -3.72 1.38 -19.73
C VAL A 108 -2.22 1.26 -19.89
N CYS A 109 -1.66 0.24 -19.26
CA CYS A 109 -0.23 -0.04 -19.26
C CYS A 109 0.04 -1.45 -19.78
N MET A 110 1.22 -1.68 -20.35
CA MET A 110 1.72 -3.01 -20.72
C MET A 110 2.72 -3.49 -19.68
N ASP A 111 2.58 -4.72 -19.19
CA ASP A 111 3.58 -5.34 -18.32
C ASP A 111 4.71 -6.06 -19.11
N GLU A 112 5.62 -6.71 -18.38
CA GLU A 112 6.75 -7.44 -18.97
C GLU A 112 6.33 -8.68 -19.79
N ASN A 113 5.12 -9.19 -19.58
CA ASN A 113 4.54 -10.32 -20.31
C ASN A 113 3.67 -9.89 -21.49
N TYR A 114 3.66 -8.60 -21.84
CA TYR A 114 2.78 -8.00 -22.84
C TYR A 114 1.29 -8.11 -22.50
N GLU A 115 0.96 -8.24 -21.21
CA GLU A 115 -0.42 -8.19 -20.73
C GLU A 115 -0.82 -6.75 -20.39
N ASP A 116 -2.08 -6.41 -20.71
CA ASP A 116 -2.63 -5.10 -20.39
C ASP A 116 -3.02 -5.02 -18.91
N VAL A 117 -2.60 -3.94 -18.26
CA VAL A 117 -2.90 -3.61 -16.88
C VAL A 117 -3.61 -2.27 -16.84
N GLU A 118 -4.86 -2.27 -16.40
CA GLU A 118 -5.61 -1.04 -16.16
C GLU A 118 -5.32 -0.49 -14.76
N ILE A 119 -4.93 0.77 -14.67
CA ILE A 119 -4.60 1.45 -13.42
C ILE A 119 -5.55 2.66 -13.24
N PRO A 120 -6.29 2.76 -12.13
CA PRO A 120 -7.15 3.92 -11.87
C PRO A 120 -6.36 5.24 -11.91
N MET A 121 -6.85 6.23 -12.65
CA MET A 121 -6.20 7.55 -12.78
C MET A 121 -5.98 8.24 -11.43
N SER A 122 -6.88 8.04 -10.47
CA SER A 122 -6.80 8.63 -9.12
C SER A 122 -5.51 8.27 -8.37
N ILE A 123 -4.86 7.14 -8.70
CA ILE A 123 -3.60 6.73 -8.06
C ILE A 123 -2.43 7.62 -8.48
N PHE A 124 -2.51 8.25 -9.66
CA PHE A 124 -1.47 9.13 -10.19
C PHE A 124 -1.55 10.55 -9.62
N GLY A 125 -2.68 10.92 -9.01
CA GLY A 125 -2.89 12.25 -8.42
C GLY A 125 -2.61 13.37 -9.42
N ILE A 126 -1.83 14.37 -9.01
CA ILE A 126 -1.48 15.54 -9.84
C ILE A 126 -0.70 15.18 -11.13
N ALA A 127 -0.15 13.97 -11.23
CA ALA A 127 0.66 13.56 -12.37
C ALA A 127 -0.20 13.07 -13.55
N GLU A 128 -1.52 12.92 -13.38
CA GLU A 128 -2.43 12.38 -14.40
C GLU A 128 -2.35 13.12 -15.74
N GLU A 129 -2.12 14.44 -15.71
CA GLU A 129 -2.03 15.28 -16.91
C GLU A 129 -0.71 15.13 -17.66
N TYR A 130 0.27 14.43 -17.09
CA TYR A 130 1.64 14.32 -17.60
C TYR A 130 2.02 12.89 -17.97
N LEU A 131 1.03 12.01 -18.06
CA LEU A 131 1.22 10.61 -18.42
C LEU A 131 1.33 10.50 -19.94
N GLU A 132 2.55 10.33 -20.41
CA GLU A 132 2.86 10.15 -21.83
C GLU A 132 2.99 8.66 -22.18
N PRO A 133 2.54 8.23 -23.38
CA PRO A 133 2.83 6.91 -23.91
C PRO A 133 4.33 6.61 -23.91
N GLY A 134 4.71 5.39 -23.54
CA GLY A 134 6.11 4.97 -23.45
C GLY A 134 6.75 5.20 -22.07
N LEU A 135 6.08 5.92 -21.16
CA LEU A 135 6.62 6.16 -19.83
C LEU A 135 6.67 4.87 -19.01
N GLN A 136 7.85 4.56 -18.47
CA GLN A 136 8.05 3.42 -17.56
C GLN A 136 7.69 3.83 -16.13
N VAL A 137 6.78 3.09 -15.50
CA VAL A 137 6.35 3.30 -14.12
C VAL A 137 6.42 2.00 -13.32
N SER A 138 6.58 2.09 -12.01
CA SER A 138 6.53 0.91 -11.14
C SER A 138 5.21 0.85 -10.40
N VAL A 139 4.50 -0.26 -10.53
CA VAL A 139 3.22 -0.54 -9.87
C VAL A 139 3.48 -1.46 -8.69
N PHE A 140 2.89 -1.13 -7.54
CA PHE A 140 2.92 -1.96 -6.34
C PHE A 140 1.55 -2.59 -6.18
N LYS A 141 1.51 -3.92 -6.27
CA LYS A 141 0.31 -4.74 -6.11
C LYS A 141 0.36 -5.41 -4.74
N HIS A 142 -0.74 -5.34 -4.00
CA HIS A 142 -0.96 -6.22 -2.86
C HIS A 142 -2.10 -7.15 -3.20
N GLU A 143 -1.78 -8.44 -3.35
CA GLU A 143 -2.68 -9.41 -4.01
C GLU A 143 -2.99 -8.90 -5.42
N ASP A 144 -4.26 -8.85 -5.82
CA ASP A 144 -4.68 -8.35 -7.14
C ASP A 144 -4.99 -6.84 -7.14
N LYS A 145 -4.83 -6.17 -5.99
CA LYS A 145 -5.13 -4.75 -5.86
C LYS A 145 -3.88 -3.90 -6.08
N ILE A 146 -3.97 -2.94 -7.00
CA ILE A 146 -2.96 -1.88 -7.13
C ILE A 146 -3.10 -0.93 -5.95
N VAL A 147 -2.03 -0.80 -5.16
CA VAL A 147 -2.02 0.05 -3.96
C VAL A 147 -1.21 1.33 -4.15
N LYS A 148 -0.23 1.33 -5.05
CA LYS A 148 0.66 2.46 -5.27
C LYS A 148 1.29 2.42 -6.66
N VAL A 149 1.57 3.59 -7.22
CA VAL A 149 2.44 3.77 -8.39
C VAL A 149 3.62 4.66 -8.01
N ASN A 150 4.82 4.29 -8.45
CA ASN A 150 6.00 5.16 -8.44
C ASN A 150 6.26 5.68 -9.85
N LEU A 151 6.32 7.00 -9.96
CA LEU A 151 6.66 7.71 -11.18
C LEU A 151 8.18 7.81 -11.36
N PRO A 152 8.67 7.88 -12.61
CA PRO A 152 10.08 8.09 -12.86
C PRO A 152 10.55 9.47 -12.38
N SER A 153 11.81 9.56 -12.01
CA SER A 153 12.42 10.79 -11.48
C SER A 153 12.37 11.96 -12.46
N SER A 154 12.46 11.69 -13.76
CA SER A 154 12.32 12.69 -14.83
C SER A 154 10.97 13.40 -14.76
N LEU A 155 9.88 12.64 -14.63
CA LEU A 155 8.54 13.19 -14.51
C LEU A 155 8.35 13.97 -13.20
N LEU A 156 8.83 13.41 -12.08
CA LEU A 156 8.78 14.10 -10.78
C LEU A 156 9.53 15.43 -10.79
N ALA A 157 10.65 15.53 -11.53
CA ALA A 157 11.39 16.77 -11.68
C ALA A 157 10.59 17.85 -12.44
N THR A 158 9.81 17.46 -13.45
CA THR A 158 8.92 18.36 -14.18
C THR A 158 7.81 18.90 -13.28
N LEU A 159 7.23 18.04 -12.44
CA LEU A 159 6.18 18.43 -11.49
C LEU A 159 6.66 19.41 -10.42
N ARG A 160 7.93 19.32 -9.98
CA ARG A 160 8.52 20.22 -8.97
C ARG A 160 8.85 21.62 -9.47
N LYS A 161 8.95 21.82 -10.79
CA LYS A 161 9.32 23.11 -11.40
C LYS A 161 8.13 24.04 -11.60
N LYS A 162 6.92 23.54 -11.46
CA LYS A 162 5.68 24.33 -11.43
C LYS A 162 5.29 24.60 -9.98
#